data_AF-A0A1X2G5J0-F1
#
_entry.id   AF-A0A1X2G5J0-F1
#
_cell.length_a   1.000
_cell.length_b   1.000
_cell.length_c   1.000
_cell.angle_alpha   90.00
_cell.angle_beta   90.00
_cell.angle_gamma   90.00
#
_symmetry.space_group_name_H-M   'P 1'
#
loop_
_entity.id
_entity.type
_entity.pdbx_description
1 polymer ?
#
loop_
_entity_poly.entity_id
_entity_poly.type
_entity_poly.pdbx_seq_one_letter_code
_entity_poly.pdbx_strand_id
1 'polypeptide(L)'
;MNLAAAMVDSGSSGQNLTDNNLHKTIILNAVNSGYLSVGNRLDSNGIYILVLGPDVTDSQMCTSYCGYNYYSDQFQYITIGHPSVCPNACIPPLNSQSSPNNSPFIDAIITVLSHELQDILTDPRLNAWVVNNNGHSLELGDFCSGDNTSTDEWFGKYQNASNGASYNLQFNNAQYLVQTIYSKEKNACLLTNQ
;
A
#
# COMPACT_ATOMS: atom_id res chain seq x y z
N MET A 1 -0.25 -15.68 -0.11
CA MET A 1 -1.41 -15.04 -0.77
C MET A 1 -1.37 -15.39 -2.25
N ASN A 2 -2.52 -15.61 -2.87
CA ASN A 2 -2.65 -15.84 -4.31
C ASN A 2 -3.59 -14.77 -4.88
N LEU A 3 -3.26 -14.21 -6.04
CA LEU A 3 -4.19 -13.32 -6.76
C LEU A 3 -5.35 -14.17 -7.30
N ALA A 4 -6.56 -13.93 -6.80
CA ALA A 4 -7.74 -14.68 -7.22
C ALA A 4 -8.31 -14.19 -8.56
N ALA A 5 -8.47 -12.87 -8.71
CA ALA A 5 -9.01 -12.21 -9.89
C ALA A 5 -8.64 -10.71 -9.88
N ALA A 6 -8.76 -10.06 -11.03
CA ALA A 6 -8.59 -8.61 -11.17
C ALA A 6 -9.52 -8.10 -12.29
N MET A 7 -9.95 -6.84 -12.18
CA MET A 7 -10.71 -6.15 -13.22
C MET A 7 -10.34 -4.68 -13.27
N VAL A 8 -10.72 -4.02 -14.37
CA VAL A 8 -10.66 -2.57 -14.50
C VAL A 8 -12.08 -2.02 -14.34
N ASP A 9 -12.25 -1.11 -13.39
CA ASP A 9 -13.47 -0.32 -13.23
C ASP A 9 -13.31 1.00 -13.98
N SER A 10 -14.19 1.28 -14.94
CA SER A 10 -14.13 2.49 -15.78
C SER A 10 -14.90 3.68 -15.18
N GLY A 11 -14.94 3.79 -13.85
CA GLY A 11 -15.55 4.90 -13.13
C GLY A 11 -17.01 4.64 -12.74
N SER A 12 -17.33 3.45 -12.24
CA SER A 12 -18.69 3.07 -11.79
C SER A 12 -19.24 3.97 -10.68
N SER A 13 -18.35 4.63 -9.94
CA SER A 13 -18.68 5.63 -8.91
C SER A 13 -18.21 7.04 -9.28
N GLY A 14 -17.92 7.29 -10.57
CA GLY A 14 -17.29 8.50 -11.06
C GLY A 14 -15.78 8.56 -10.80
N GLN A 15 -15.18 9.70 -11.16
CA GLN A 15 -13.73 9.96 -11.02
C GLN A 15 -13.39 10.89 -9.84
N ASN A 16 -14.38 11.33 -9.05
CA ASN A 16 -14.17 12.19 -7.88
C ASN A 16 -14.67 11.47 -6.65
N LEU A 17 -13.75 10.84 -5.92
CA LEU A 17 -14.03 10.07 -4.71
C LEU A 17 -13.87 10.98 -3.50
N THR A 18 -14.71 10.76 -2.50
CA THR A 18 -14.83 11.67 -1.34
C THR A 18 -14.59 10.98 -0.02
N ASP A 19 -14.72 9.65 0.04
CA ASP A 19 -14.68 8.89 1.29
C ASP A 19 -14.60 7.37 1.05
N ASN A 20 -14.37 6.66 2.15
CA ASN A 20 -14.25 5.21 2.21
C ASN A 20 -15.52 4.45 1.80
N ASN A 21 -16.71 5.04 1.85
CA ASN A 21 -17.94 4.37 1.41
C ASN A 21 -17.98 4.24 -0.11
N LEU A 22 -17.45 5.21 -0.86
CA LEU A 22 -17.32 5.10 -2.31
C LEU A 22 -16.31 4.00 -2.69
N HIS A 23 -15.17 3.93 -2.00
CA HIS A 23 -14.21 2.83 -2.18
C HIS A 23 -14.84 1.46 -1.90
N LYS A 24 -15.56 1.31 -0.76
CA LYS A 24 -16.33 0.10 -0.43
C LYS A 24 -17.34 -0.23 -1.53
N THR A 25 -18.04 0.78 -2.06
CA THR A 25 -19.07 0.60 -3.10
C THR A 25 -18.48 0.06 -4.41
N ILE A 26 -17.34 0.59 -4.85
CA ILE A 26 -16.64 0.10 -6.05
C ILE A 26 -16.29 -1.38 -5.90
N ILE A 27 -15.74 -1.76 -4.74
CA ILE A 27 -15.38 -3.16 -4.46
C ILE A 27 -16.62 -4.06 -4.44
N LEU A 28 -17.69 -3.64 -3.77
CA LEU A 28 -18.95 -4.38 -3.72
C LEU A 28 -19.56 -4.57 -5.11
N ASN A 29 -19.54 -3.53 -5.96
CA ASN A 29 -20.01 -3.62 -7.34
C ASN A 29 -19.18 -4.61 -8.15
N ALA A 30 -17.85 -4.57 -8.02
CA ALA A 30 -16.94 -5.50 -8.67
C ALA A 30 -17.19 -6.95 -8.25
N VAL A 31 -17.46 -7.21 -6.96
CA VAL A 31 -17.82 -8.55 -6.47
C VAL A 31 -19.20 -8.99 -6.98
N ASN A 32 -20.20 -8.12 -6.89
CA ASN A 32 -21.59 -8.43 -7.29
C ASN A 32 -21.76 -8.62 -8.80
N SER A 33 -20.85 -8.05 -9.61
CA SER A 33 -20.79 -8.27 -11.05
C SER A 33 -20.33 -9.68 -11.43
N GLY A 34 -19.68 -10.40 -10.51
CA GLY A 34 -19.09 -11.72 -10.71
C GLY A 34 -17.66 -11.73 -11.26
N TYR A 35 -17.04 -10.57 -11.49
CA TYR A 35 -15.65 -10.51 -11.95
C TYR A 35 -14.64 -10.93 -10.86
N LEU A 36 -14.84 -10.49 -9.62
CA LEU A 36 -13.90 -10.77 -8.53
C LEU A 36 -14.21 -12.06 -7.76
N SER A 37 -15.39 -12.66 -7.97
CA SER A 37 -15.83 -13.85 -7.25
C SER A 37 -16.74 -14.70 -8.13
N VAL A 38 -16.36 -15.96 -8.35
CA VAL A 38 -17.12 -16.94 -9.16
C VAL A 38 -18.54 -17.17 -8.63
N GLY A 39 -18.80 -16.84 -7.35
CA GLY A 39 -20.11 -16.93 -6.72
C GLY A 39 -20.82 -15.60 -6.50
N ASN A 40 -20.25 -14.48 -6.95
CA ASN A 40 -20.70 -13.11 -6.61
C ASN A 40 -20.79 -12.88 -5.10
N ARG A 41 -19.83 -13.43 -4.35
CA ARG A 41 -19.80 -13.35 -2.88
C ARG A 41 -18.48 -12.80 -2.42
N LEU A 42 -18.55 -11.96 -1.39
CA LEU A 42 -17.37 -11.51 -0.66
C LEU A 42 -16.67 -12.72 -0.02
N ASP A 43 -15.38 -12.84 -0.27
CA ASP A 43 -14.45 -13.55 0.60
C ASP A 43 -14.07 -12.66 1.78
N SER A 44 -14.56 -12.99 2.98
CA SER A 44 -14.25 -12.29 4.23
C SER A 44 -12.86 -12.62 4.78
N ASN A 45 -12.14 -13.56 4.17
CA ASN A 45 -10.75 -13.87 4.49
C ASN A 45 -9.78 -13.33 3.41
N GLY A 46 -10.32 -12.74 2.35
CA GLY A 46 -9.57 -12.13 1.28
C GLY A 46 -9.30 -10.65 1.55
N ILE A 47 -8.33 -10.09 0.83
CA ILE A 47 -8.03 -8.66 0.81
C ILE A 47 -8.39 -8.15 -0.58
N TYR A 48 -9.23 -7.12 -0.66
CA TYR A 48 -9.54 -6.45 -1.91
C TYR A 48 -8.61 -5.26 -2.08
N ILE A 49 -8.00 -5.11 -3.26
CA ILE A 49 -7.07 -4.01 -3.52
C ILE A 49 -7.67 -3.15 -4.62
N LEU A 50 -7.96 -1.89 -4.29
CA LEU A 50 -8.42 -0.86 -5.19
C LEU A 50 -7.23 0.05 -5.52
N VAL A 51 -6.75 0.01 -6.76
CA VAL A 51 -5.72 0.94 -7.24
C VAL A 51 -6.40 1.99 -8.11
N LEU A 52 -6.30 3.26 -7.71
CA LEU A 52 -6.92 4.36 -8.43
C LEU A 52 -6.14 4.70 -9.70
N GLY A 53 -6.85 5.16 -10.74
CA GLY A 53 -6.26 5.66 -11.97
C GLY A 53 -5.67 7.07 -11.82
N PRO A 54 -4.80 7.50 -12.75
CA PRO A 54 -4.22 8.85 -12.74
C PRO A 54 -5.25 9.97 -12.97
N ASP A 55 -6.43 9.63 -13.49
CA ASP A 55 -7.57 10.51 -13.76
C ASP A 55 -8.61 10.53 -12.63
N VAL A 56 -8.38 9.78 -11.55
CA VAL A 56 -9.26 9.73 -10.37
C VAL A 56 -8.73 10.68 -9.29
N THR A 57 -9.59 11.55 -8.79
CA THR A 57 -9.32 12.36 -7.61
C THR A 57 -9.95 11.72 -6.38
N ASP A 58 -9.27 11.84 -5.25
CA ASP A 58 -9.77 11.45 -3.94
C ASP A 58 -9.51 12.59 -2.95
N SER A 59 -10.49 12.89 -2.10
CA SER A 59 -10.49 14.08 -1.24
C SER A 59 -9.40 14.08 -0.17
N GLN A 60 -8.89 12.91 0.21
CA GLN A 60 -7.90 12.76 1.29
C GLN A 60 -6.52 12.33 0.76
N MET A 61 -6.45 11.84 -0.48
CA MET A 61 -5.19 11.57 -1.16
C MET A 61 -4.30 12.83 -1.21
N CYS A 62 -2.98 12.63 -1.14
CA CYS A 62 -1.96 13.68 -1.17
C CYS A 62 -1.86 14.57 0.07
N THR A 63 -2.86 14.53 0.96
CA THR A 63 -2.89 15.33 2.19
C THR A 63 -2.85 14.47 3.43
N SER A 64 -3.62 13.39 3.41
CA SER A 64 -3.74 12.44 4.52
C SER A 64 -2.96 11.16 4.23
N TYR A 65 -2.96 10.71 2.97
CA TYR A 65 -2.36 9.44 2.59
C TYR A 65 -1.98 9.32 1.11
N CYS A 66 -1.19 8.30 0.81
CA CYS A 66 -0.92 7.79 -0.54
C CYS A 66 -1.65 6.47 -0.83
N GLY A 67 -1.95 5.73 0.22
CA GLY A 67 -2.86 4.60 0.26
C GLY A 67 -3.39 4.47 1.69
N TYR A 68 -4.41 3.65 1.87
CA TYR A 68 -4.86 3.29 3.20
C TYR A 68 -5.48 1.91 3.16
N ASN A 69 -5.56 1.28 4.33
CA ASN A 69 -6.26 0.05 4.55
C ASN A 69 -7.45 0.23 5.49
N TYR A 70 -8.45 -0.64 5.35
CA TYR A 70 -9.65 -0.55 6.17
C TYR A 70 -10.37 -1.89 6.29
N TYR A 71 -11.08 -2.06 7.41
CA TYR A 71 -12.02 -3.15 7.62
C TYR A 71 -13.45 -2.63 7.51
N SER A 72 -14.19 -3.11 6.52
CA SER A 72 -15.48 -2.53 6.20
C SER A 72 -16.62 -2.90 7.15
N ASP A 73 -16.41 -3.86 8.08
CA ASP A 73 -17.35 -4.75 8.80
C ASP A 73 -17.56 -6.15 8.20
N GLN A 74 -17.19 -6.35 6.93
CA GLN A 74 -17.45 -7.59 6.16
C GLN A 74 -16.19 -8.16 5.53
N PHE A 75 -15.25 -7.31 5.12
CA PHE A 75 -14.01 -7.67 4.45
C PHE A 75 -12.93 -6.60 4.67
N GLN A 76 -11.68 -6.97 4.42
CA GLN A 76 -10.55 -6.06 4.41
C GLN A 76 -10.29 -5.54 3.00
N TYR A 77 -9.90 -4.28 2.89
CA TYR A 77 -9.46 -3.73 1.63
C TYR A 77 -8.36 -2.69 1.78
N ILE A 78 -7.61 -2.52 0.71
CA ILE A 78 -6.58 -1.50 0.51
C ILE A 78 -7.05 -0.59 -0.62
N THR A 79 -6.92 0.72 -0.43
CA THR A 79 -7.02 1.69 -1.51
C THR A 79 -5.66 2.34 -1.72
N ILE A 80 -5.17 2.38 -2.96
CA ILE A 80 -3.92 3.04 -3.32
C ILE A 80 -4.21 4.12 -4.34
N GLY A 81 -3.88 5.37 -4.00
CA GLY A 81 -3.95 6.49 -4.91
C GLY A 81 -2.83 6.44 -5.95
N HIS A 82 -3.07 6.95 -7.16
CA HIS A 82 -2.05 6.95 -8.21
C HIS A 82 -0.95 8.00 -7.94
N PRO A 83 0.33 7.63 -7.72
CA PRO A 83 1.36 8.59 -7.29
C PRO A 83 1.63 9.76 -8.26
N SER A 84 1.17 9.70 -9.51
CA SER A 84 1.26 10.85 -10.43
C SER A 84 0.46 12.08 -10.00
N VAL A 85 -0.55 11.92 -9.14
CA VAL A 85 -1.38 13.04 -8.65
C VAL A 85 -0.57 13.91 -7.67
N CYS A 86 0.32 13.29 -6.89
CA CYS A 86 1.22 13.98 -5.96
C CYS A 86 2.57 13.25 -5.85
N PRO A 87 3.43 13.34 -6.88
CA PRO A 87 4.70 12.61 -6.94
C PRO A 87 5.62 12.91 -5.76
N ASN A 88 5.64 14.15 -5.29
CA ASN A 88 6.49 14.59 -4.19
C ASN A 88 6.09 14.01 -2.83
N ALA A 89 4.84 13.55 -2.68
CA ALA A 89 4.36 12.94 -1.45
C ALA A 89 4.39 11.41 -1.52
N CYS A 90 4.05 10.84 -2.68
CA CYS A 90 3.78 9.41 -2.82
C CYS A 90 4.88 8.60 -3.52
N ILE A 91 5.94 9.24 -4.03
CA ILE A 91 7.12 8.52 -4.52
C ILE A 91 8.20 8.56 -3.43
N PRO A 92 8.77 7.40 -3.05
CA PRO A 92 9.86 7.36 -2.08
C PRO A 92 11.01 8.30 -2.48
N PRO A 93 11.56 9.12 -1.56
CA PRO A 93 12.61 10.08 -1.89
C PRO A 93 13.81 9.45 -2.62
N LEU A 94 14.19 8.23 -2.24
CA LEU A 94 15.26 7.44 -2.87
C LEU A 94 15.04 7.19 -4.36
N ASN A 95 13.79 7.14 -4.82
CA ASN A 95 13.39 6.84 -6.20
C ASN A 95 12.64 8.01 -6.87
N SER A 96 12.78 9.23 -6.34
CA SER A 96 12.15 10.43 -6.89
C SER A 96 12.67 10.84 -8.27
N GLN A 97 13.93 10.50 -8.59
CA GLN A 97 14.58 10.87 -9.87
C GLN A 97 14.62 9.72 -10.88
N SER A 98 14.62 8.49 -10.41
CA SER A 98 14.68 7.28 -11.24
C SER A 98 14.04 6.12 -10.50
N SER A 99 13.52 5.13 -11.21
CA SER A 99 12.89 3.95 -10.62
C SER A 99 13.50 2.66 -11.16
N PRO A 100 13.57 1.57 -10.37
CA PRO A 100 14.26 0.36 -10.79
C PRO A 100 13.64 -0.30 -12.03
N ASN A 101 12.32 -0.15 -12.24
CA ASN A 101 11.62 -0.73 -13.40
C ASN A 101 11.22 0.30 -14.47
N ASN A 102 11.82 1.50 -14.46
CA ASN A 102 11.51 2.61 -15.36
C ASN A 102 10.03 3.05 -15.37
N SER A 103 9.33 2.83 -14.26
CA SER A 103 7.94 3.22 -14.04
C SER A 103 7.77 3.74 -12.62
N PRO A 104 8.16 5.00 -12.34
CA PRO A 104 8.23 5.53 -10.98
C PRO A 104 6.90 5.49 -10.24
N PHE A 105 5.78 5.70 -10.93
CA PHE A 105 4.45 5.65 -10.31
C PHE A 105 4.04 4.22 -9.95
N ILE A 106 4.35 3.24 -10.81
CA ILE A 106 4.05 1.82 -10.54
C ILE A 106 4.97 1.28 -9.42
N ASP A 107 6.26 1.62 -9.45
CA ASP A 107 7.20 1.23 -8.40
C ASP A 107 6.80 1.82 -7.05
N ALA A 108 6.33 3.07 -7.03
CA ALA A 108 5.78 3.70 -5.83
C ALA A 108 4.47 3.03 -5.35
N ILE A 109 3.58 2.61 -6.25
CA ILE A 109 2.39 1.81 -5.89
C ILE A 109 2.81 0.52 -5.19
N ILE A 110 3.89 -0.13 -5.61
CA ILE A 110 4.41 -1.33 -4.92
C ILE A 110 4.95 -0.99 -3.52
N THR A 111 5.61 0.16 -3.35
CA THR A 111 6.05 0.61 -2.01
C THR A 111 4.85 0.86 -1.10
N VAL A 112 3.83 1.58 -1.57
CA VAL A 112 2.60 1.83 -0.80
C VAL A 112 1.86 0.52 -0.52
N LEU A 113 1.70 -0.36 -1.52
CA LEU A 113 1.09 -1.67 -1.33
C LEU A 113 1.83 -2.49 -0.26
N SER A 114 3.16 -2.45 -0.24
CA SER A 114 3.95 -3.13 0.78
C SER A 114 3.63 -2.61 2.18
N HIS A 115 3.48 -1.29 2.34
CA HIS A 115 3.10 -0.67 3.61
C HIS A 115 1.69 -1.12 4.02
N GLU A 116 0.68 -0.88 3.16
CA GLU A 116 -0.71 -1.22 3.46
C GLU A 116 -0.96 -2.71 3.73
N LEU A 117 -0.18 -3.58 3.08
CA LEU A 117 -0.25 -5.01 3.29
C LEU A 117 0.34 -5.42 4.64
N GLN A 118 1.36 -4.70 5.14
CA GLN A 118 1.87 -4.93 6.49
C GLN A 118 0.80 -4.57 7.52
N ASP A 119 0.22 -3.37 7.39
CA ASP A 119 -0.85 -2.89 8.27
C ASP A 119 -2.05 -3.85 8.31
N ILE A 120 -2.54 -4.33 7.17
CA ILE A 120 -3.66 -5.29 7.19
C ILE A 120 -3.30 -6.59 7.90
N LEU A 121 -2.05 -7.04 7.82
CA LEU A 121 -1.63 -8.29 8.46
C LEU A 121 -1.41 -8.13 9.96
N THR A 122 -1.09 -6.92 10.44
CA THR A 122 -0.88 -6.59 11.86
C THR A 122 -2.14 -6.02 12.53
N ASP A 123 -3.03 -5.44 11.73
CA ASP A 123 -4.32 -4.85 12.10
C ASP A 123 -5.47 -5.18 11.11
N PRO A 124 -5.87 -6.45 10.98
CA PRO A 124 -6.88 -6.85 10.00
C PRO A 124 -8.31 -6.36 10.32
N ARG A 125 -8.56 -5.78 11.49
CA ARG A 125 -9.90 -5.43 11.99
C ARG A 125 -9.97 -4.08 12.71
N LEU A 126 -8.98 -3.23 12.52
CA LEU A 126 -8.86 -1.92 13.19
C LEU A 126 -8.83 -2.03 14.72
N ASN A 127 -8.14 -3.06 15.21
CA ASN A 127 -7.89 -3.37 16.60
C ASN A 127 -6.43 -3.82 16.82
N ALA A 128 -5.49 -3.17 16.12
CA ALA A 128 -4.08 -3.51 15.97
C ALA A 128 -3.31 -3.90 17.24
N TRP A 129 -2.13 -4.48 16.99
CA TRP A 129 -0.99 -4.29 17.86
C TRP A 129 -0.43 -2.88 17.68
N VAL A 130 -0.49 -2.06 18.73
CA VAL A 130 0.09 -0.72 18.72
C VAL A 130 1.46 -0.69 19.38
N VAL A 131 2.36 0.12 18.84
CA VAL A 131 3.64 0.44 19.48
C VAL A 131 3.51 1.78 20.19
N ASN A 132 3.87 1.82 21.47
CA ASN A 132 4.00 3.09 22.17
C ASN A 132 5.37 3.69 21.88
N ASN A 133 5.40 4.78 21.13
CA ASN A 133 6.61 5.54 20.83
C ASN A 133 6.50 6.93 21.46
N ASN A 134 7.27 7.18 22.52
CA ASN A 134 7.29 8.46 23.24
C ASN A 134 5.91 8.99 23.64
N GLY A 135 5.00 8.10 24.07
CA GLY A 135 3.64 8.46 24.47
C GLY A 135 2.62 8.51 23.34
N HIS A 136 3.02 8.28 22.10
CA HIS A 136 2.15 8.17 20.94
C HIS A 136 1.90 6.69 20.64
N SER A 137 0.64 6.33 20.37
CA SER A 137 0.26 4.99 19.94
C SER A 137 0.30 4.95 18.41
N LEU A 138 1.22 4.19 17.84
CA LEU A 138 1.36 3.99 16.39
C LEU A 138 0.92 2.57 16.02
N GLU A 139 0.32 2.40 14.85
CA GLU A 139 0.12 1.07 14.26
C GLU A 139 1.49 0.45 13.96
N LEU A 140 1.58 -0.89 13.96
CA LEU A 140 2.86 -1.59 13.87
C LEU A 140 3.56 -1.42 12.51
N GLY A 141 2.79 -1.41 11.42
CA GLY A 141 3.28 -1.12 10.07
C GLY A 141 3.69 0.35 9.89
N ASP A 142 3.02 1.29 10.55
CA ASP A 142 3.47 2.69 10.58
C ASP A 142 4.82 2.90 11.28
N PHE A 143 5.20 2.01 12.21
CA PHE A 143 6.36 2.21 13.08
C PHE A 143 7.69 2.36 12.32
N CYS A 144 7.81 1.70 11.16
CA CYS A 144 9.01 1.72 10.33
C CYS A 144 8.84 2.60 9.09
N SER A 145 7.93 3.57 9.07
CA SER A 145 7.77 4.46 7.92
C SER A 145 7.32 5.88 8.26
N GLY A 146 7.43 6.77 7.27
CA GLY A 146 6.94 8.14 7.36
C GLY A 146 7.95 9.14 7.94
N ASP A 147 7.48 10.37 8.18
CA ASP A 147 8.32 11.55 8.40
C ASP A 147 9.26 11.49 9.62
N ASN A 148 9.00 10.60 10.57
CA ASN A 148 9.82 10.43 11.78
C ASN A 148 10.74 9.21 11.74
N THR A 149 10.92 8.60 10.56
CA THR A 149 11.80 7.45 10.36
C THR A 149 12.99 7.82 9.48
N SER A 150 14.17 7.32 9.85
CA SER A 150 15.33 7.42 8.97
C SER A 150 15.14 6.54 7.73
N THR A 151 15.86 6.86 6.64
CA THR A 151 15.84 6.02 5.43
C THR A 151 16.27 4.58 5.71
N ASP A 152 17.20 4.38 6.65
CA ASP A 152 17.67 3.05 7.06
C ASP A 152 16.61 2.31 7.89
N GLU A 153 15.81 3.01 8.70
CA GLU A 153 14.66 2.41 9.38
C GLU A 153 13.51 2.12 8.42
N TRP A 154 13.34 2.89 7.36
CA TRP A 154 12.26 2.69 6.41
C TRP A 154 12.54 1.58 5.41
N PHE A 155 13.73 1.59 4.79
CA PHE A 155 14.08 0.69 3.71
C PHE A 155 15.16 -0.32 4.08
N GLY A 156 15.73 -0.25 5.29
CA GLY A 156 16.83 -1.13 5.68
C GLY A 156 18.03 -0.98 4.75
N LYS A 157 18.78 -2.07 4.56
CA LYS A 157 19.83 -2.10 3.55
C LYS A 157 19.22 -2.20 2.15
N TYR A 158 19.55 -1.24 1.29
CA TYR A 158 19.21 -1.21 -0.13
C TYR A 158 20.46 -1.19 -1.03
N GLN A 159 20.27 -1.44 -2.32
CA GLN A 159 21.27 -1.42 -3.38
C GLN A 159 20.81 -0.47 -4.50
N ASN A 160 21.71 -0.14 -5.43
CA ASN A 160 21.41 0.68 -6.60
C ASN A 160 21.29 -0.19 -7.85
N ALA A 161 20.21 0.01 -8.60
CA ALA A 161 20.00 -0.53 -9.92
C ALA A 161 20.98 0.11 -10.92
N SER A 162 21.06 -0.44 -12.14
CA SER A 162 21.97 0.07 -13.19
C SER A 162 21.68 1.52 -13.59
N ASN A 163 20.47 2.02 -13.36
CA ASN A 163 20.05 3.40 -13.62
C ASN A 163 20.17 4.31 -12.38
N GLY A 164 20.73 3.82 -11.27
CA GLY A 164 20.93 4.56 -10.03
C GLY A 164 19.75 4.54 -9.06
N ALA A 165 18.60 3.94 -9.42
CA ALA A 165 17.46 3.82 -8.53
C ALA A 165 17.72 2.83 -7.38
N SER A 166 17.14 3.06 -6.21
CA SER A 166 17.28 2.19 -5.04
C SER A 166 16.30 1.01 -5.07
N TYR A 167 16.75 -0.16 -4.64
CA TYR A 167 15.92 -1.34 -4.38
C TYR A 167 16.46 -2.15 -3.19
N ASN A 168 15.58 -2.84 -2.47
CA ASN A 168 15.95 -3.73 -1.37
C ASN A 168 15.30 -5.12 -1.47
N LEU A 169 14.44 -5.31 -2.48
CA LEU A 169 13.85 -6.59 -2.84
C LEU A 169 14.05 -6.83 -4.34
N GLN A 170 14.43 -8.06 -4.69
CA GLN A 170 14.50 -8.49 -6.09
C GLN A 170 13.73 -9.78 -6.25
N PHE A 171 12.86 -9.83 -7.26
CA PHE A 171 12.12 -11.03 -7.62
C PHE A 171 12.24 -11.24 -9.13
N ASN A 172 12.85 -12.35 -9.53
CA ASN A 172 13.25 -12.60 -10.92
C ASN A 172 14.09 -11.41 -11.46
N ASN A 173 13.64 -10.80 -12.55
CA ASN A 173 14.31 -9.69 -13.23
C ASN A 173 13.79 -8.32 -12.80
N ALA A 174 12.89 -8.25 -11.82
CA ALA A 174 12.31 -7.00 -11.33
C ALA A 174 12.86 -6.63 -9.94
N GLN A 175 13.05 -5.34 -9.72
CA GLN A 175 13.65 -4.78 -8.52
C GLN A 175 12.64 -3.83 -7.86
N TYR A 176 12.50 -3.89 -6.54
CA TYR A 176 11.51 -3.12 -5.80
C TYR A 176 12.13 -2.50 -4.55
N LEU A 177 11.66 -1.31 -4.20
CA LEU A 177 11.93 -0.67 -2.93
C LEU A 177 10.69 -0.83 -2.05
N VAL A 178 10.80 -1.65 -1.02
CA VAL A 178 9.68 -1.98 -0.13
C VAL A 178 10.03 -1.62 1.31
N GLN A 179 9.03 -1.31 2.12
CA GLN A 179 9.23 -0.97 3.52
C GLN A 179 9.67 -2.18 4.36
N THR A 180 10.53 -1.95 5.34
CA THR A 180 10.86 -2.93 6.40
C THR A 180 9.75 -3.04 7.45
N ILE A 181 9.69 -4.16 8.17
CA ILE A 181 8.74 -4.37 9.27
C ILE A 181 9.45 -4.37 10.63
N TYR A 182 8.78 -3.90 11.69
CA TYR A 182 9.33 -3.92 13.03
C TYR A 182 9.39 -5.35 13.57
N SER A 183 10.60 -5.80 13.93
CA SER A 183 10.81 -7.04 14.65
C SER A 183 10.98 -6.75 16.14
N LYS A 184 10.01 -7.19 16.96
CA LYS A 184 10.11 -7.12 18.41
C LYS A 184 11.30 -7.90 18.97
N GLU A 185 11.65 -9.04 18.36
CA GLU A 185 12.77 -9.88 18.81
C GLU A 185 14.11 -9.17 18.63
N LYS A 186 14.31 -8.51 17.49
CA LYS A 186 15.55 -7.76 17.19
C LYS A 186 15.51 -6.31 17.68
N ASN A 187 14.33 -5.83 18.07
CA ASN A 187 14.06 -4.44 18.42
C ASN A 187 14.55 -3.47 17.33
N ALA A 188 14.20 -3.76 16.07
CA ALA A 188 14.63 -3.00 14.91
C ALA A 188 13.68 -3.19 13.73
N CYS A 189 13.72 -2.26 12.77
CA CYS A 189 13.07 -2.35 11.48
C CYS A 189 13.96 -3.12 10.49
N LEU A 190 13.47 -4.23 9.94
CA LEU A 190 14.23 -5.09 9.02
C LEU A 190 13.32 -5.78 8.00
N LEU A 191 13.91 -6.20 6.88
CA LEU A 191 13.30 -7.18 5.97
C LEU A 191 13.48 -8.59 6.55
N THR A 192 12.57 -9.51 6.25
CA THR A 192 12.50 -10.88 6.80
C THR A 192 13.75 -11.75 6.64
N ASN A 193 14.72 -11.33 5.82
CA ASN A 193 15.98 -12.03 5.57
C ASN A 193 17.23 -11.24 6.04
N GLN A 194 17.07 -10.21 6.87
CA GLN A 194 18.17 -9.37 7.38
C GLN A 194 18.33 -9.47 8.90
#